data_AF-C9RQV2-F1
#
_entry.id   AF-C9RQV2-F1
#
_cell.length_a   1.000
_cell.length_b   1.000
_cell.length_c   1.000
_cell.angle_alpha   90.00
_cell.angle_beta   90.00
_cell.angle_gamma   90.00
#
_symmetry.space_group_name_H-M   'P 1'
#
loop_
_entity.id
_entity.type
_entity.pdbx_description
1 polymer ?
#
loop_
_entity_poly.entity_id
_entity_poly.type
_entity_poly.pdbx_seq_one_letter_code
_entity_poly.pdbx_strand_id
1 'polypeptide(L)'
;MSGGTFNYHESRIEGMADYVRRTYLKHKSKEWIEFVQTQKWKCFRPYSKETLAIFKKAYKVLRTAYIYAKCIDYLEAGDYGEEDFKEYLELKIGELNRELKKSIKASPDQVKTWIEDYDENDYWY
;
A
#
# COMPACT_ATOMS: atom_id res chain seq x y z
N MET A 1 -16.65 -21.71 3.27
CA MET A 1 -15.88 -20.47 3.35
C MET A 1 -16.87 -19.37 3.61
N SER A 2 -16.84 -18.73 4.79
CA SER A 2 -17.69 -17.57 5.09
C SER A 2 -17.29 -16.46 4.11
N GLY A 3 -18.26 -15.85 3.43
CA GLY A 3 -18.01 -14.88 2.35
C GLY A 3 -17.46 -13.54 2.81
N GLY A 4 -16.98 -13.43 4.05
CA GLY A 4 -16.69 -12.18 4.74
C GLY A 4 -17.97 -11.36 4.99
N THR A 5 -18.02 -10.66 6.12
CA THR A 5 -19.05 -9.66 6.43
C THR A 5 -19.13 -8.56 5.36
N PHE A 6 -18.01 -8.22 4.75
CA PHE A 6 -17.88 -7.18 3.72
C PHE A 6 -17.74 -7.71 2.30
N ASN A 7 -18.04 -8.98 2.03
CA ASN A 7 -17.93 -9.57 0.68
C ASN A 7 -16.53 -9.34 0.05
N TYR A 8 -15.47 -9.45 0.86
CA TYR A 8 -14.09 -9.20 0.45
C TYR A 8 -13.79 -7.80 -0.09
N HIS A 9 -14.66 -6.81 0.13
CA HIS A 9 -14.44 -5.45 -0.38
C HIS A 9 -13.25 -4.73 0.26
N GLU A 10 -12.78 -5.18 1.42
CA GLU A 10 -11.54 -4.71 2.05
C GLU A 10 -10.32 -4.93 1.14
N SER A 11 -10.29 -6.01 0.33
CA SER A 11 -9.23 -6.25 -0.67
C SER A 11 -9.10 -5.12 -1.70
N ARG A 12 -10.20 -4.40 -2.00
CA ARG A 12 -10.17 -3.25 -2.90
C ARG A 12 -9.43 -2.07 -2.28
N ILE A 13 -9.57 -1.88 -0.96
CA ILE A 13 -8.85 -0.84 -0.22
C ILE A 13 -7.35 -1.15 -0.19
N GLU A 14 -6.98 -2.42 0.00
CA GLU A 14 -5.60 -2.88 -0.11
C GLU A 14 -5.02 -2.62 -1.50
N GLY A 15 -5.73 -3.01 -2.57
CA GLY A 15 -5.32 -2.75 -3.94
C GLY A 15 -5.12 -1.26 -4.25
N MET A 16 -5.98 -0.39 -3.72
CA MET A 16 -5.79 1.07 -3.82
C MET A 16 -4.53 1.53 -3.08
N ALA A 17 -4.27 1.01 -1.88
CA ALA A 17 -3.08 1.34 -1.11
C ALA A 17 -1.81 0.96 -1.88
N ASP A 18 -1.77 -0.25 -2.44
CA ASP A 18 -0.63 -0.75 -3.20
C ASP A 18 -0.41 0.02 -4.50
N TYR A 19 -1.48 0.40 -5.19
CA TYR A 19 -1.39 1.30 -6.33
C TYR A 19 -0.76 2.65 -5.96
N VAL A 20 -1.23 3.29 -4.88
CA VAL A 20 -0.69 4.56 -4.39
C VAL A 20 0.79 4.42 -4.01
N ARG A 21 1.17 3.34 -3.31
CA ARG A 21 2.55 3.05 -2.93
C ARG A 21 3.45 2.89 -4.15
N ARG A 22 3.03 2.08 -5.14
CA ARG A 22 3.79 1.87 -6.38
C ARG A 22 3.97 3.17 -7.16
N THR A 23 2.92 3.96 -7.32
CA THR A 23 3.03 5.27 -7.99
C THR A 23 3.98 6.20 -7.23
N TYR A 24 3.92 6.23 -5.90
CA TYR A 24 4.89 6.99 -5.09
C TYR A 24 6.34 6.54 -5.35
N LEU A 25 6.62 5.24 -5.36
CA LEU A 25 7.96 4.70 -5.59
C LEU A 25 8.45 4.94 -7.03
N LYS A 26 7.58 4.73 -8.02
CA LYS A 26 7.84 5.02 -9.44
C LYS A 26 8.28 6.47 -9.64
N HIS A 27 7.57 7.42 -9.05
CA HIS A 27 7.93 8.84 -9.16
C HIS A 27 9.20 9.24 -8.39
N LYS A 28 9.81 8.30 -7.63
CA LYS A 28 11.12 8.47 -6.99
C LYS A 28 12.23 7.67 -7.67
N SER A 29 11.93 6.77 -8.61
CA SER A 29 12.93 5.94 -9.26
C SER A 29 13.70 6.75 -10.31
N LYS A 30 14.99 6.47 -10.43
CA LYS A 30 15.87 7.17 -11.37
C LYS A 30 15.48 6.86 -12.80
N GLU A 31 15.14 5.60 -13.07
CA GLU A 31 14.72 5.08 -14.37
C GLU A 31 13.48 5.81 -14.88
N TRP A 32 12.49 6.04 -14.00
CA TRP A 32 11.29 6.78 -14.38
C TRP A 32 11.59 8.25 -14.64
N ILE A 33 12.41 8.88 -13.79
CA ILE A 33 12.79 10.28 -13.96
C ILE A 33 13.52 10.48 -15.30
N GLU A 34 14.47 9.60 -15.63
CA GLU A 34 15.22 9.62 -16.90
C GLU A 34 14.29 9.38 -18.09
N PHE A 35 13.44 8.35 -18.03
CA PHE A 35 12.44 8.07 -19.06
C PHE A 35 11.56 9.30 -19.32
N VAL A 36 11.04 9.90 -18.27
CA VAL A 36 10.14 11.05 -18.36
C VAL A 36 10.84 12.28 -18.96
N GLN A 37 12.13 12.50 -18.68
CA GLN A 37 12.90 13.60 -19.27
C GLN A 37 13.04 13.47 -20.81
N THR A 38 12.98 12.25 -21.35
CA THR A 38 12.99 12.02 -22.81
C THR A 38 11.64 12.31 -23.49
N GLN A 39 10.56 12.43 -22.70
CA GLN A 39 9.21 12.62 -23.24
C GLN A 39 8.91 14.10 -23.53
N LYS A 40 8.33 14.36 -24.70
CA LYS A 40 7.95 15.73 -25.12
C LYS A 40 6.70 16.27 -24.40
N TRP A 41 5.88 15.41 -23.82
CA TRP A 41 4.57 15.78 -23.27
C TRP A 41 4.66 16.21 -21.80
N LYS A 42 4.10 17.39 -21.48
CA LYS A 42 4.15 17.98 -20.13
C LYS A 42 3.50 17.14 -19.03
N CYS A 43 2.58 16.21 -19.37
CA CYS A 43 1.94 15.31 -18.41
C CYS A 43 2.89 14.22 -17.88
N PHE A 44 3.98 13.94 -18.58
CA PHE A 44 5.08 13.13 -18.08
C PHE A 44 6.04 14.09 -17.38
N ARG A 45 5.82 14.34 -16.08
CA ARG A 45 6.83 14.92 -15.18
C ARG A 45 6.84 14.14 -13.86
N PRO A 46 8.00 13.97 -13.22
CA PRO A 46 8.03 13.48 -11.84
C PRO A 46 7.17 14.38 -10.96
N TYR A 47 6.54 13.78 -9.96
CA TYR A 47 5.68 14.54 -9.06
C TYR A 47 6.54 15.37 -8.11
N SER A 48 6.00 16.51 -7.70
CA SER A 48 6.65 17.35 -6.70
C SER A 48 6.78 16.61 -5.36
N LYS A 49 7.70 17.07 -4.51
CA LYS A 49 7.84 16.53 -3.14
C LYS A 49 6.54 16.68 -2.33
N GLU A 50 5.81 17.79 -2.54
CA GLU A 50 4.52 18.05 -1.87
C GLU A 50 3.46 17.05 -2.31
N THR A 51 3.35 16.80 -3.62
CA THR A 51 2.46 15.78 -4.17
C THR A 51 2.82 14.40 -3.63
N LEU A 52 4.10 14.02 -3.63
CA LEU A 52 4.53 12.73 -3.09
C LEU A 52 4.29 12.58 -1.58
N ALA A 53 4.32 13.68 -0.81
CA ALA A 53 3.94 13.65 0.60
C ALA A 53 2.45 13.34 0.78
N ILE A 54 1.58 13.83 -0.10
CA ILE A 54 0.15 13.48 -0.13
C ILE A 54 -0.03 11.99 -0.41
N PHE A 55 0.70 11.42 -1.39
CA PHE A 55 0.63 9.98 -1.69
C PHE A 55 1.07 9.13 -0.49
N LYS A 56 2.14 9.54 0.21
CA LYS A 56 2.58 8.85 1.43
C LYS A 56 1.50 8.89 2.53
N LYS A 57 0.83 10.03 2.70
CA LYS A 57 -0.30 10.17 3.64
C LYS A 57 -1.48 9.29 3.21
N ALA A 58 -1.82 9.28 1.92
CA ALA A 58 -2.90 8.46 1.37
C ALA A 58 -2.63 6.97 1.58
N TYR A 59 -1.40 6.49 1.33
CA TYR A 59 -1.00 5.11 1.61
C TYR A 59 -1.24 4.74 3.07
N LYS A 60 -0.79 5.57 4.01
CA LYS A 60 -1.04 5.34 5.45
C LYS A 60 -2.52 5.20 5.75
N VAL A 61 -3.35 6.13 5.26
CA VAL A 61 -4.80 6.13 5.51
C VAL A 61 -5.46 4.87 4.94
N LEU A 62 -5.17 4.52 3.70
CA LEU A 62 -5.75 3.35 3.03
C LEU A 62 -5.33 2.04 3.73
N ARG A 63 -4.05 1.89 4.09
CA ARG A 63 -3.58 0.70 4.82
C ARG A 63 -4.20 0.59 6.21
N THR A 64 -4.34 1.71 6.92
CA THR A 64 -5.07 1.72 8.19
C THR A 64 -6.52 1.29 7.97
N ALA A 65 -7.23 1.88 7.01
CA ALA A 65 -8.61 1.53 6.71
C ALA A 65 -8.78 0.04 6.37
N TYR A 66 -7.89 -0.52 5.54
CA TYR A 66 -7.88 -1.95 5.22
C TYR A 66 -7.73 -2.83 6.46
N ILE A 67 -6.75 -2.54 7.33
CA ILE A 67 -6.51 -3.32 8.56
C ILE A 67 -7.76 -3.31 9.43
N TYR A 68 -8.35 -2.13 9.68
CA TYR A 68 -9.57 -2.04 10.48
C TYR A 68 -10.74 -2.80 9.84
N ALA A 69 -10.97 -2.62 8.54
CA ALA A 69 -12.05 -3.32 7.82
C ALA A 69 -11.88 -4.84 7.93
N LYS A 70 -10.67 -5.36 7.70
CA LYS A 70 -10.37 -6.79 7.79
C LYS A 70 -10.55 -7.36 9.21
N CYS A 71 -10.12 -6.64 10.23
CA CYS A 71 -10.28 -7.09 11.61
C CYS A 71 -11.76 -7.13 12.03
N ILE A 72 -12.54 -6.12 11.63
CA ILE A 72 -13.99 -6.09 11.86
C ILE A 72 -14.68 -7.21 11.09
N ASP A 73 -14.26 -7.48 9.85
CA ASP A 73 -14.79 -8.56 9.02
C ASP A 73 -14.68 -9.91 9.73
N TYR A 74 -13.51 -10.22 10.29
CA TYR A 74 -13.24 -11.45 11.04
C TYR A 74 -14.03 -11.55 12.35
N LEU A 75 -14.20 -10.44 13.07
CA LEU A 75 -15.01 -10.40 14.28
C LEU A 75 -16.48 -10.74 13.97
N GLU A 76 -17.06 -10.05 12.98
CA GLU A 76 -18.47 -10.20 12.62
C GLU A 76 -18.75 -11.53 11.88
N ALA A 77 -17.77 -12.09 11.19
CA ALA A 77 -17.87 -13.42 10.59
C ALA A 77 -17.82 -14.55 11.64
N GLY A 78 -17.48 -14.23 12.90
CA GLY A 78 -17.31 -15.20 13.98
C GLY A 78 -15.99 -15.98 13.92
N ASP A 79 -15.03 -15.53 13.10
CA ASP A 79 -13.69 -16.13 13.02
C ASP A 79 -12.86 -15.78 14.28
N TYR A 80 -13.12 -14.61 14.88
CA TYR A 80 -12.43 -14.08 16.06
C TYR A 80 -13.42 -13.67 17.16
N GLY A 81 -13.00 -13.84 18.42
CA GLY A 81 -13.64 -13.19 19.56
C GLY A 81 -13.16 -11.74 19.74
N GLU A 82 -13.76 -11.01 20.69
CA GLU A 82 -13.38 -9.61 20.96
C GLU A 82 -11.90 -9.43 21.35
N GLU A 83 -11.33 -10.37 22.11
CA GLU A 83 -9.93 -10.30 22.53
C GLU A 83 -8.99 -10.59 21.35
N ASP A 84 -9.27 -11.62 20.56
CA ASP A 84 -8.52 -11.93 19.32
C ASP A 84 -8.54 -10.73 18.36
N PHE A 85 -9.70 -10.07 18.21
CA PHE A 85 -9.84 -8.86 17.41
C PHE A 85 -8.90 -7.73 17.89
N LYS A 86 -8.87 -7.45 19.19
CA LYS A 86 -8.04 -6.38 19.77
C LYS A 86 -6.55 -6.68 19.61
N GLU A 87 -6.14 -7.92 19.95
CA GLU A 87 -4.74 -8.35 19.83
C GLU A 87 -4.25 -8.31 18.39
N TYR A 88 -5.05 -8.83 17.45
CA TYR A 88 -4.69 -8.84 16.04
C TYR A 88 -4.64 -7.43 15.45
N LEU A 89 -5.59 -6.56 15.81
CA LEU A 89 -5.59 -5.16 15.38
C LEU A 89 -4.33 -4.43 15.89
N GLU A 90 -3.98 -4.58 17.16
CA GLU A 90 -2.79 -3.96 17.73
C GLU A 90 -1.51 -4.45 17.01
N LEU A 91 -1.40 -5.76 16.79
CA LEU A 91 -0.30 -6.35 16.05
C LEU A 91 -0.15 -5.73 14.65
N LYS A 92 -1.25 -5.66 13.87
CA LYS A 92 -1.24 -5.13 12.50
C LYS A 92 -0.97 -3.64 12.42
N ILE A 93 -1.50 -2.85 13.35
CA ILE A 93 -1.16 -1.42 13.45
C ILE A 93 0.32 -1.25 13.85
N GLY A 94 0.84 -2.08 14.75
CA GLY A 94 2.25 -2.12 15.10
C GLY A 94 3.16 -2.41 13.91
N GLU A 95 2.81 -3.41 13.10
CA GLU A 95 3.50 -3.74 11.84
C GLU A 95 3.50 -2.58 10.86
N LEU A 96 2.34 -1.98 10.59
CA LEU A 96 2.22 -0.81 9.70
C LEU A 96 3.08 0.36 10.19
N ASN A 97 3.09 0.64 11.49
CA ASN A 97 3.92 1.70 12.06
C ASN A 97 5.42 1.41 11.90
N ARG A 98 5.85 0.15 12.03
CA ARG A 98 7.24 -0.25 11.76
C ARG A 98 7.59 -0.08 10.29
N GLU A 99 6.70 -0.49 9.37
CA GLU A 99 6.86 -0.31 7.93
C GLU A 99 7.02 1.17 7.57
N LEU A 100 6.12 2.03 8.06
CA LEU A 100 6.16 3.46 7.82
C LEU A 100 7.45 4.08 8.37
N LYS A 101 7.94 3.64 9.53
CA LYS A 101 9.24 4.06 10.09
C LYS A 101 10.42 3.59 9.23
N LYS A 102 10.41 2.36 8.70
CA LYS A 102 11.44 1.86 7.78
C LYS A 102 11.45 2.65 6.47
N SER A 103 10.27 2.96 5.91
CA SER A 103 10.15 3.76 4.68
C SER A 103 10.68 5.20 4.81
N ILE A 104 10.78 5.74 6.04
CA ILE A 104 11.42 7.03 6.33
C ILE A 104 12.95 6.91 6.28
N LYS A 105 13.50 5.73 6.57
CA LYS A 105 14.95 5.48 6.64
C LYS A 105 15.54 4.81 5.40
N ALA A 106 14.73 4.21 4.52
CA ALA A 106 15.20 3.48 3.35
C ALA A 106 15.79 4.42 2.28
N SER A 107 17.03 4.09 1.84
CA SER A 107 17.71 4.70 0.69
C SER A 107 17.01 4.31 -0.62
N PRO A 108 17.00 5.17 -1.67
CA PRO A 108 16.47 4.84 -3.00
C PRO A 108 16.93 3.48 -3.56
N ASP A 109 18.15 3.06 -3.27
CA ASP A 109 18.73 1.81 -3.78
C ASP A 109 18.08 0.53 -3.21
N GLN A 110 17.46 0.60 -2.02
CA GLN A 110 16.76 -0.54 -1.42
C GLN A 110 15.36 -0.77 -2.01
N VAL A 111 14.87 0.16 -2.84
CA VAL A 111 13.55 0.05 -3.49
C VAL A 111 13.61 -0.84 -4.74
N LYS A 112 14.80 -1.03 -5.32
CA LYS A 112 15.02 -1.77 -6.56
C LYS A 112 14.58 -3.24 -6.47
N THR A 113 14.89 -3.90 -5.36
CA THR A 113 14.51 -5.31 -5.12
C THR A 113 12.99 -5.52 -4.95
N TRP A 114 12.23 -4.48 -4.58
CA TRP A 114 10.78 -4.59 -4.38
C TRP A 114 9.97 -4.39 -5.67
N ILE A 115 10.63 -3.89 -6.72
CA ILE A 115 10.03 -3.67 -8.04
C ILE A 115 10.28 -4.90 -8.93
N GLU A 116 11.41 -5.59 -8.74
CA GLU A 116 11.83 -6.74 -9.55
C GLU A 116 11.08 -8.04 -9.21
N ASP A 117 10.46 -8.16 -8.03
CA ASP A 117 9.70 -9.36 -7.61
C ASP A 117 8.21 -9.35 -8.05
N TYR A 118 7.77 -8.38 -8.85
CA TYR A 118 6.37 -8.29 -9.31
C TYR A 118 6.26 -8.74 -10.77
N ASP A 119 5.76 -9.96 -10.99
CA ASP A 119 5.34 -10.45 -12.30
C ASP A 119 4.02 -9.76 -12.69
N GLU A 120 4.02 -9.00 -13.79
CA GLU A 120 2.83 -8.32 -14.32
C GLU A 120 1.72 -9.31 -14.76
N ASN A 121 1.99 -10.62 -14.80
CA ASN A 121 1.05 -11.65 -15.26
C ASN A 121 0.17 -12.31 -14.17
N ASP A 122 0.33 -11.99 -12.89
CA ASP A 122 -0.31 -12.78 -11.80
C ASP A 122 -1.72 -12.32 -11.37
N TYR A 123 -2.40 -11.48 -12.16
CA TYR A 123 -3.78 -11.04 -11.88
C TYR A 123 -4.66 -10.97 -13.15
N TRP A 124 -4.84 -12.12 -13.80
CA TRP A 124 -6.01 -12.40 -14.63
C TRP A 124 -6.33 -13.90 -14.59
N TYR A 125 -6.98 -14.37 -13.53
CA TYR A 125 -7.96 -15.47 -13.54
C TYR A 125 -8.87 -15.35 -12.31
#